data_AF-A0A357G1K5-F1
#
_entry.id   AF-A0A357G1K5-F1
#
_cell.length_a   1.000
_cell.length_b   1.000
_cell.length_c   1.000
_cell.angle_alpha   90.00
_cell.angle_beta   90.00
_cell.angle_gamma   90.00
#
_symmetry.space_group_name_H-M   'P 1'
#
loop_
_entity.id
_entity.type
_entity.pdbx_description
1 polymer ?
#
loop_
_entity_poly.entity_id
_entity_poly.type
_entity_poly.pdbx_seq_one_letter_code
_entity_poly.pdbx_strand_id
1 'polypeptide(L)'
;MEIMSVNAQRKLISVASSIGRNPLSWQGWHCLHVEFSGIDDDMQQECLLWTKSIVESFLRGVEGRVYFCGDNHIHVLCKKAERSILEEAGQQICALVYSESAVVSSYRIYDLAAQGFSYARMILEKSGDIFSLPVSQGVALGTEGRCDMDDGVEKPILNHQDYTKVLLVEDDPVTRWMVRNTLKHECQFATAPTANQAFAMYSSYQPDVVFLDINLPDNNGYAVLEWILRNDPGACVVMFSSNDNLDNIANAMDDGASGFIAKPFVKESLLHYIRNHTG
;
A
#
# COMPACT_ATOMS: atom_id res chain seq x y z
N MET A 1 11.99 4.19 12.22
CA MET A 1 11.15 2.98 12.16
C MET A 1 12.07 1.78 12.11
N GLU A 2 11.82 0.76 12.91
CA GLU A 2 12.64 -0.45 12.93
C GLU A 2 11.81 -1.60 12.34
N ILE A 3 12.16 -2.02 11.12
CA ILE A 3 11.65 -3.25 10.53
C ILE A 3 12.54 -4.36 11.06
N MET A 4 11.94 -5.33 11.75
CA MET A 4 12.71 -6.39 12.38
C MET A 4 12.34 -7.72 11.73
N SER A 5 13.02 -8.03 10.64
CA SER A 5 12.95 -9.35 9.99
C SER A 5 13.87 -10.37 10.68
N VAL A 6 15.09 -9.95 11.03
CA VAL A 6 16.05 -10.82 11.71
C VAL A 6 15.60 -11.07 13.16
N ASN A 7 15.40 -12.36 13.51
CA ASN A 7 14.91 -12.81 14.81
C ASN A 7 13.49 -12.34 15.18
N ALA A 8 12.66 -11.99 14.18
CA ALA A 8 11.29 -11.54 14.39
C ALA A 8 10.50 -12.47 15.31
N GLN A 9 10.61 -13.79 15.08
CA GLN A 9 9.92 -14.81 15.87
C GLN A 9 10.33 -14.80 17.34
N ARG A 10 11.63 -14.71 17.65
CA ARG A 10 12.12 -14.59 19.03
C ARG A 10 11.60 -13.33 19.71
N LYS A 11 11.54 -12.21 18.98
CA LYS A 11 11.02 -10.95 19.52
C LYS A 11 9.49 -10.98 19.69
N LEU A 12 8.75 -11.59 18.77
CA LEU A 12 7.31 -11.83 18.89
C LEU A 12 6.98 -12.69 20.12
N ILE A 13 7.74 -13.76 20.36
CA ILE A 13 7.60 -14.59 21.57
C ILE A 13 7.85 -13.76 22.85
N SER A 14 8.88 -12.90 22.83
CA SER A 14 9.18 -12.01 23.95
C SER A 14 8.06 -11.01 24.22
N VAL A 15 7.51 -10.40 23.17
CA VAL A 15 6.37 -9.49 23.24
C VAL A 15 5.12 -10.21 23.74
N ALA A 16 4.77 -11.36 23.16
CA ALA A 16 3.64 -12.19 23.58
C ALA A 16 3.74 -12.57 25.07
N SER A 17 4.94 -12.95 25.53
CA SER A 17 5.21 -13.26 26.94
C SER A 17 5.12 -12.04 27.86
N SER A 18 5.43 -10.84 27.36
CA SER A 18 5.23 -9.59 28.11
C SER A 18 3.74 -9.25 28.24
N ILE A 19 2.99 -9.38 27.14
CA ILE A 19 1.54 -9.16 27.11
C ILE A 19 0.84 -10.12 28.09
N GLY A 20 1.16 -11.42 28.03
CA GLY A 20 0.57 -12.41 28.92
C GLY A 20 0.88 -12.20 30.40
N ARG A 21 2.05 -11.61 30.74
CA ARG A 21 2.42 -11.31 32.14
C ARG A 21 1.70 -10.10 32.71
N ASN A 22 1.45 -9.07 31.90
CA ASN A 22 0.76 -7.87 32.34
C ASN A 22 -0.03 -7.21 31.19
N PRO A 23 -1.26 -7.67 30.89
CA PRO A 23 -2.06 -7.12 29.79
C PRO A 23 -2.35 -5.62 29.94
N LEU A 24 -2.51 -5.13 31.17
CA LEU A 24 -2.83 -3.73 31.44
C LEU A 24 -1.69 -2.76 31.05
N SER A 25 -0.43 -3.19 31.04
CA SER A 25 0.67 -2.35 30.55
C SER A 25 0.61 -2.11 29.04
N TRP A 26 -0.22 -2.88 28.33
CA TRP A 26 -0.47 -2.78 26.90
C TRP A 26 -1.78 -2.03 26.59
N GLN A 27 -2.35 -1.30 27.55
CA GLN A 27 -3.53 -0.49 27.31
C GLN A 27 -3.30 0.54 26.19
N GLY A 28 -4.24 0.59 25.24
CA GLY A 28 -4.17 1.45 24.06
C GLY A 28 -3.22 0.93 22.98
N TRP A 29 -2.60 -0.24 23.15
CA TRP A 29 -1.86 -0.90 22.09
C TRP A 29 -2.75 -1.81 21.27
N HIS A 30 -2.58 -1.75 19.96
CA HIS A 30 -3.22 -2.61 19.00
C HIS A 30 -2.16 -3.32 18.15
N CYS A 31 -2.48 -4.53 17.70
CA CYS A 31 -1.71 -5.23 16.67
C CYS A 31 -2.59 -5.45 15.45
N LEU A 32 -2.18 -4.90 14.30
CA LEU A 32 -2.67 -5.33 13.00
C LEU A 32 -1.80 -6.51 12.55
N HIS A 33 -2.41 -7.69 12.47
CA HIS A 33 -1.78 -8.93 11.98
C HIS A 33 -2.28 -9.21 10.57
N VAL A 34 -1.35 -9.39 9.65
CA VAL A 34 -1.63 -9.77 8.26
C VAL A 34 -0.99 -11.13 7.98
N GLU A 35 -1.76 -12.01 7.36
CA GLU A 35 -1.37 -13.35 6.95
C GLU A 35 -1.51 -13.48 5.44
N PHE A 36 -0.44 -13.95 4.80
CA PHE A 36 -0.40 -14.27 3.39
C PHE A 36 -0.30 -15.78 3.20
N SER A 37 -0.70 -16.29 2.05
CA SER A 37 -0.64 -17.72 1.72
C SER A 37 -0.41 -17.90 0.24
N GLY A 38 0.47 -18.84 -0.13
CA GLY A 38 0.83 -19.09 -1.53
C GLY A 38 1.83 -18.08 -2.09
N ILE A 39 2.66 -17.47 -1.24
CA ILE A 39 3.73 -16.56 -1.63
C ILE A 39 5.10 -17.24 -1.53
N ASP A 40 6.01 -16.89 -2.45
CA ASP A 40 7.43 -17.24 -2.39
C ASP A 40 8.24 -16.14 -1.66
N ASP A 41 9.54 -16.36 -1.52
CA ASP A 41 10.43 -15.46 -0.77
C ASP A 41 10.53 -14.06 -1.40
N ASP A 42 10.44 -13.95 -2.72
CA ASP A 42 10.48 -12.66 -3.44
C ASP A 42 9.20 -11.87 -3.17
N MET A 43 8.04 -12.53 -3.29
CA MET A 43 6.73 -11.94 -3.00
C MET A 43 6.59 -11.57 -1.51
N GLN A 44 7.23 -12.30 -0.59
CA GLN A 44 7.30 -11.92 0.82
C GLN A 44 7.97 -10.55 1.03
N GLN A 45 9.07 -10.28 0.32
CA GLN A 45 9.74 -8.97 0.40
C GLN A 45 8.85 -7.85 -0.15
N GLU A 46 8.14 -8.10 -1.24
CA GLU A 46 7.19 -7.14 -1.81
C GLU A 46 6.04 -6.85 -0.85
N CYS A 47 5.41 -7.89 -0.28
CA CYS A 47 4.34 -7.76 0.72
C CYS A 47 4.79 -6.94 1.94
N LEU A 48 6.06 -7.08 2.34
CA LEU A 48 6.65 -6.30 3.44
C LEU A 48 6.80 -4.82 3.08
N LEU A 49 7.32 -4.52 1.88
CA LEU A 49 7.47 -3.14 1.39
C LEU A 49 6.10 -2.46 1.24
N TRP A 50 5.13 -3.18 0.69
CA TRP A 50 3.73 -2.77 0.57
C TRP A 50 3.10 -2.43 1.91
N THR A 51 3.21 -3.36 2.86
CA THR A 51 2.69 -3.17 4.21
C THR A 51 3.33 -1.99 4.89
N LYS A 52 4.66 -1.85 4.78
CA LYS A 52 5.38 -0.71 5.34
C LYS A 52 4.84 0.61 4.81
N SER A 53 4.75 0.75 3.48
CA SER A 53 4.35 2.00 2.84
C SER A 53 2.90 2.38 3.16
N ILE A 54 1.97 1.42 3.14
CA ILE A 54 0.58 1.66 3.57
C ILE A 54 0.55 2.11 5.04
N VAL A 55 1.20 1.37 5.93
CA VAL A 55 1.15 1.69 7.37
C VAL A 55 1.83 3.03 7.66
N GLU A 56 2.88 3.39 6.92
CA GLU A 56 3.52 4.70 7.03
C GLU A 56 2.56 5.84 6.66
N SER A 57 1.80 5.66 5.58
CA SER A 57 0.77 6.58 5.12
C SER A 57 -0.38 6.72 6.13
N PHE A 58 -1.02 5.59 6.50
CA PHE A 58 -2.20 5.58 7.36
C PHE A 58 -1.92 5.97 8.80
N LEU A 59 -0.80 5.48 9.35
CA LEU A 59 -0.52 5.71 10.75
C LEU A 59 0.26 7.00 11.00
N ARG A 60 0.53 7.86 10.00
CA ARG A 60 1.35 9.09 10.17
C ARG A 60 0.98 9.86 11.46
N GLY A 61 1.97 10.08 12.34
CA GLY A 61 1.76 10.72 13.65
C GLY A 61 1.30 9.81 14.81
N VAL A 62 0.95 8.56 14.56
CA VAL A 62 0.65 7.55 15.60
C VAL A 62 1.92 7.06 16.29
N GLU A 63 1.87 6.96 17.62
CA GLU A 63 2.97 6.53 18.51
C GLU A 63 3.15 5.01 18.44
N GLY A 64 4.40 4.55 18.36
CA GLY A 64 4.75 3.13 18.34
C GLY A 64 4.50 2.51 16.97
N ARG A 65 5.56 2.22 16.22
CA ARG A 65 5.48 1.42 15.00
C ARG A 65 6.64 0.47 14.94
N VAL A 66 6.34 -0.79 15.22
CA VAL A 66 7.29 -1.89 15.14
C VAL A 66 6.66 -2.96 14.27
N TYR A 67 7.42 -3.39 13.26
CA TYR A 67 7.02 -4.43 12.32
C TYR A 67 7.81 -5.68 12.61
N PHE A 68 7.11 -6.78 12.86
CA PHE A 68 7.72 -8.10 12.90
C PHE A 68 7.31 -8.86 11.64
N CYS A 69 8.31 -9.36 10.93
CA CYS A 69 8.12 -10.15 9.72
C CYS A 69 8.54 -11.60 10.01
N GLY A 70 7.60 -12.53 9.96
CA GLY A 70 7.84 -13.98 10.03
C GLY A 70 7.31 -14.69 8.78
N ASP A 71 7.32 -16.02 8.79
CA ASP A 71 6.87 -16.85 7.66
C ASP A 71 5.43 -16.51 7.26
N ASN A 72 5.28 -15.79 6.15
CA ASN A 72 4.00 -15.27 5.62
C ASN A 72 3.17 -14.41 6.60
N HIS A 73 3.78 -13.87 7.65
CA HIS A 73 3.10 -13.09 8.68
C HIS A 73 3.75 -11.74 8.91
N ILE A 74 2.92 -10.70 8.92
CA ILE A 74 3.33 -9.35 9.29
C ILE A 74 2.53 -8.88 10.49
N HIS A 75 3.23 -8.40 11.51
CA HIS A 75 2.63 -7.87 12.74
C HIS A 75 3.02 -6.42 12.93
N VAL A 76 2.04 -5.53 12.95
CA VAL A 76 2.19 -4.09 13.11
C VAL A 76 1.69 -3.69 14.49
N LEU A 77 2.60 -3.36 15.40
CA LEU A 77 2.23 -2.91 16.74
C LEU A 77 2.20 -1.39 16.81
N CYS A 78 1.09 -0.85 17.28
CA CYS A 78 0.89 0.58 17.43
C CYS A 78 0.12 0.96 18.68
N LYS A 79 0.35 2.18 19.17
CA LYS A 79 -0.26 2.71 20.38
C LYS A 79 -1.15 3.91 20.04
N LYS A 80 -2.37 3.92 20.60
CA LYS A 80 -3.39 4.96 20.37
C LYS A 80 -3.81 5.11 18.90
N ALA A 81 -3.67 4.07 18.09
CA ALA A 81 -4.29 4.04 16.76
C ALA A 81 -5.80 3.83 16.91
N GLU A 82 -6.59 4.59 16.16
CA GLU A 82 -8.03 4.32 16.04
C GLU A 82 -8.25 3.03 15.23
N ARG A 83 -9.27 2.26 15.62
CA ARG A 83 -9.56 0.98 15.00
C ARG A 83 -9.91 1.11 13.52
N SER A 84 -10.66 2.15 13.14
CA SER A 84 -11.03 2.45 11.74
C SER A 84 -9.80 2.58 10.85
N ILE A 85 -8.77 3.30 11.30
CA ILE A 85 -7.51 3.49 10.56
C ILE A 85 -6.80 2.16 10.34
N LEU A 86 -6.80 1.28 11.35
CA LEU A 86 -6.20 -0.06 11.23
C LEU A 86 -7.00 -0.98 10.31
N GLU A 87 -8.33 -0.86 10.30
CA GLU A 87 -9.22 -1.61 9.41
C GLU A 87 -8.99 -1.17 7.96
N GLU A 88 -8.92 0.13 7.70
CA GLU A 88 -8.59 0.66 6.38
C GLU A 88 -7.20 0.20 5.92
N ALA A 89 -6.18 0.31 6.77
CA ALA A 89 -4.84 -0.17 6.44
C ALA A 89 -4.82 -1.67 6.12
N GLY A 90 -5.49 -2.50 6.92
CA GLY A 90 -5.59 -3.95 6.69
C GLY A 90 -6.28 -4.29 5.36
N GLN A 91 -7.40 -3.63 5.06
CA GLN A 91 -8.12 -3.80 3.79
C GLN A 91 -7.23 -3.43 2.59
N GLN A 92 -6.48 -2.34 2.69
CA GLN A 92 -5.59 -1.89 1.64
C GLN A 92 -4.44 -2.87 1.39
N ILE A 93 -3.83 -3.39 2.46
CA ILE A 93 -2.77 -4.41 2.36
C ILE A 93 -3.30 -5.66 1.67
N CYS A 94 -4.47 -6.16 2.07
CA CYS A 94 -5.05 -7.36 1.45
C CYS A 94 -5.47 -7.14 -0.01
N ALA A 95 -5.94 -5.94 -0.36
CA ALA A 95 -6.36 -5.59 -1.72
C ALA A 95 -5.19 -5.43 -2.70
N LEU A 96 -3.99 -5.06 -2.23
CA LEU A 96 -2.77 -5.02 -3.05
C LEU A 96 -2.43 -6.39 -3.63
N VAL A 97 -2.43 -7.40 -2.76
CA VAL A 97 -1.97 -8.75 -3.04
C VAL A 97 -2.89 -9.51 -4.01
N TYR A 98 -4.17 -9.15 -4.04
CA TYR A 98 -5.18 -9.79 -4.91
C TYR A 98 -5.02 -9.45 -6.40
N SER A 99 -4.24 -8.42 -6.74
CA SER A 99 -4.17 -7.91 -8.11
C SER A 99 -3.14 -8.61 -9.01
N GLU A 100 -2.23 -9.40 -8.45
CA GLU A 100 -1.08 -9.93 -9.23
C GLU A 100 -0.87 -11.45 -9.17
N SER A 101 -1.53 -12.23 -8.30
CA SER A 101 -1.33 -13.70 -8.23
C SER A 101 -2.42 -14.43 -7.43
N ALA A 102 -2.41 -15.77 -7.46
CA ALA A 102 -3.29 -16.66 -6.68
C ALA A 102 -3.05 -16.61 -5.15
N VAL A 103 -2.59 -15.48 -4.65
CA VAL A 103 -2.21 -15.26 -3.26
C VAL A 103 -3.47 -14.96 -2.45
N VAL A 104 -3.65 -15.71 -1.37
CA VAL A 104 -4.71 -15.46 -0.40
C VAL A 104 -4.13 -14.63 0.73
N SER A 105 -4.79 -13.53 1.07
CA SER A 105 -4.38 -12.69 2.19
C SER A 105 -5.56 -12.43 3.13
N SER A 106 -5.27 -12.27 4.42
CA SER A 106 -6.25 -11.90 5.43
C SER A 106 -5.61 -11.04 6.51
N TYR A 107 -6.43 -10.26 7.22
CA TYR A 107 -5.96 -9.45 8.34
C TYR A 107 -6.86 -9.59 9.58
N ARG A 108 -6.27 -9.37 10.75
CA ARG A 108 -6.94 -9.32 12.05
C ARG A 108 -6.37 -8.18 12.89
N ILE A 109 -7.21 -7.59 13.73
CA ILE A 109 -6.81 -6.52 14.65
C ILE A 109 -7.05 -6.98 16.09
N TYR A 110 -5.99 -6.96 16.88
CA TYR A 110 -6.01 -7.34 18.29
C TYR A 110 -5.90 -6.10 19.18
N ASP A 111 -6.81 -5.94 20.13
CA ASP A 111 -6.60 -5.08 21.30
C ASP A 111 -5.68 -5.84 22.26
N LEU A 112 -4.45 -5.37 22.49
CA LEU A 112 -3.46 -6.15 23.23
C LEU A 112 -3.74 -6.19 24.74
N ALA A 113 -4.53 -5.24 25.28
CA ALA A 113 -4.93 -5.29 26.68
C ALA A 113 -6.13 -6.22 26.89
N ALA A 114 -7.12 -6.19 25.99
CA ALA A 114 -8.33 -7.00 26.11
C ALA A 114 -8.14 -8.43 25.56
N GLN A 115 -7.41 -8.58 24.46
CA GLN A 115 -7.25 -9.83 23.70
C GLN A 115 -5.80 -10.35 23.74
N GLY A 116 -4.96 -9.81 24.63
CA GLY A 116 -3.54 -10.14 24.74
C GLY A 116 -3.26 -11.64 24.90
N PHE A 117 -4.11 -12.37 25.62
CA PHE A 117 -4.00 -13.83 25.76
C PHE A 117 -4.26 -14.56 24.44
N SER A 118 -5.28 -14.16 23.68
CA SER A 118 -5.59 -14.77 22.37
C SER A 118 -4.46 -14.51 21.37
N TYR A 119 -3.95 -13.27 21.35
CA TYR A 119 -2.81 -12.90 20.53
C TYR A 119 -1.55 -13.69 20.92
N ALA A 120 -1.21 -13.72 22.22
CA ALA A 120 -0.03 -14.45 22.71
C ALA A 120 -0.11 -15.94 22.40
N ARG A 121 -1.30 -16.54 22.57
CA ARG A 121 -1.55 -17.94 22.25
C ARG A 121 -1.33 -18.24 20.76
N MET A 122 -1.86 -17.40 19.86
CA MET A 122 -1.64 -17.54 18.41
C MET A 122 -0.15 -17.54 18.05
N ILE A 123 0.64 -16.63 18.65
CA ILE A 123 2.08 -16.54 18.40
C ILE A 123 2.83 -17.79 18.89
N LEU A 124 2.50 -18.27 20.09
CA LEU A 124 3.16 -19.42 20.72
C LEU A 124 2.78 -20.76 20.07
N GLU A 125 1.52 -20.94 19.69
CA GLU A 125 1.07 -22.14 18.97
C GLU A 125 1.75 -22.25 17.60
N LYS A 126 1.93 -21.13 16.89
CA LYS A 126 2.66 -21.11 15.61
C LYS A 126 4.19 -21.28 15.76
N SER A 127 4.76 -21.05 16.95
CA SER A 127 6.20 -21.25 17.20
C SER A 127 6.57 -22.66 17.67
N GLY A 128 5.60 -23.56 17.85
CA GLY A 128 5.85 -24.92 18.35
C GLY A 128 6.18 -25.01 19.83
N ASP A 129 6.09 -23.91 20.58
CA ASP A 129 6.34 -23.87 22.02
C ASP A 129 5.03 -24.15 22.79
N ILE A 130 4.83 -25.40 23.18
CA ILE A 130 3.70 -25.82 24.02
C ILE A 130 4.02 -25.47 25.47
N PHE A 131 3.60 -24.29 25.94
CA PHE A 131 3.51 -24.01 27.38
C PHE A 131 2.05 -23.99 27.84
N SER A 132 1.78 -24.67 28.94
CA SER A 132 0.45 -24.74 29.57
C SER A 132 0.09 -23.37 30.18
N LEU A 133 -0.70 -22.58 29.47
CA LEU A 133 -1.32 -21.39 30.04
C LEU A 133 -2.54 -21.80 30.90
N PRO A 134 -2.73 -21.20 32.09
CA PRO A 134 -3.89 -21.47 32.92
C PRO A 134 -5.18 -21.02 32.21
N VAL A 135 -6.13 -21.94 32.09
CA VAL A 135 -7.46 -21.69 31.52
C VAL A 135 -8.25 -20.81 32.50
N SER A 136 -8.65 -19.62 32.07
CA SER A 136 -9.74 -18.87 32.70
C SER A 136 -10.88 -18.65 31.71
N GLN A 137 -12.09 -18.82 32.24
CA GLN A 137 -13.34 -19.00 31.52
C GLN A 137 -13.82 -17.73 30.80
N GLY A 138 -14.10 -17.88 29.51
CA GLY A 138 -15.27 -17.34 28.79
C GLY A 138 -15.44 -15.83 28.66
N VAL A 139 -15.28 -15.32 27.42
CA VAL A 139 -16.27 -14.47 26.74
C VAL A 139 -16.21 -14.77 25.23
N ALA A 140 -17.38 -14.82 24.60
CA ALA A 140 -17.64 -15.36 23.27
C ALA A 140 -17.26 -14.43 22.09
N LEU A 141 -16.94 -15.09 20.97
CA LEU A 141 -17.19 -14.75 19.55
C LEU A 141 -16.63 -13.43 19.01
N GLY A 142 -15.47 -13.54 18.34
CA GLY A 142 -15.04 -12.60 17.30
C GLY A 142 -15.64 -13.02 15.95
N THR A 143 -16.26 -12.08 15.26
CA THR A 143 -16.84 -12.29 13.93
C THR A 143 -15.75 -12.56 12.90
N GLU A 144 -15.75 -13.76 12.32
CA GLU A 144 -15.01 -14.08 11.12
C GLU A 144 -15.65 -13.34 9.94
N GLY A 145 -14.94 -12.34 9.42
CA GLY A 145 -15.31 -11.72 8.15
C GLY A 145 -14.89 -12.66 7.01
N ARG A 146 -15.83 -13.45 6.51
CA ARG A 146 -15.68 -14.20 5.25
C ARG A 146 -16.25 -13.32 4.14
N CYS A 147 -15.42 -12.96 3.16
CA CYS A 147 -15.89 -12.31 1.94
C CYS A 147 -16.56 -13.36 1.04
N ASP A 148 -17.81 -13.68 1.31
CA ASP A 148 -18.71 -14.22 0.29
C ASP A 148 -19.47 -13.02 -0.28
N MET A 149 -19.12 -12.58 -1.49
CA MET A 149 -19.93 -11.60 -2.23
C MET A 149 -20.73 -12.33 -3.31
N ASP A 150 -22.04 -12.22 -3.12
CA ASP A 150 -23.17 -12.67 -3.91
C ASP A 150 -23.09 -12.26 -5.39
N ASP A 151 -23.51 -13.19 -6.24
CA ASP A 151 -23.69 -13.06 -7.68
C ASP A 151 -24.93 -12.20 -7.96
N GLY A 152 -24.77 -11.13 -8.74
CA GLY A 152 -25.90 -10.53 -9.47
C GLY A 152 -26.27 -9.10 -9.07
N VAL A 153 -25.45 -8.15 -9.53
CA VAL A 153 -25.96 -6.83 -9.90
C VAL A 153 -25.63 -6.63 -11.37
N GLU A 154 -26.67 -6.59 -12.20
CA GLU A 154 -26.55 -6.24 -13.62
C GLU A 154 -25.76 -4.93 -13.74
N LYS A 155 -24.60 -5.02 -14.39
CA LYS A 155 -23.78 -3.85 -14.73
C LYS A 155 -24.60 -2.97 -15.67
N PRO A 156 -24.83 -1.69 -15.36
CA PRO A 156 -25.40 -0.80 -16.36
C PRO A 156 -24.39 -0.70 -17.50
N ILE A 157 -24.83 -1.07 -18.70
CA ILE A 157 -24.09 -0.83 -19.94
C ILE A 157 -24.11 0.69 -20.15
N LEU A 158 -23.12 1.38 -19.57
CA LEU A 158 -22.94 2.82 -19.78
C LEU A 158 -22.12 3.03 -21.05
N ASN A 159 -22.70 3.80 -21.96
CA ASN A 159 -22.15 4.20 -23.25
C ASN A 159 -20.74 4.81 -23.12
N HIS A 160 -19.89 4.59 -24.13
CA HIS A 160 -18.62 5.29 -24.31
C HIS A 160 -18.83 6.82 -24.34
N GLN A 161 -18.61 7.48 -23.21
CA GLN A 161 -18.21 8.89 -23.15
C GLN A 161 -16.82 8.95 -22.50
N ASP A 162 -15.96 9.77 -23.09
CA ASP A 162 -14.50 9.71 -23.06
C ASP A 162 -13.91 9.94 -21.65
N TYR A 163 -13.70 8.84 -20.92
CA TYR A 163 -12.87 8.90 -19.71
C TYR A 163 -11.44 9.26 -20.10
N THR A 164 -10.90 10.32 -19.47
CA THR A 164 -9.48 10.69 -19.59
C THR A 164 -8.61 9.46 -19.34
N LYS A 165 -7.66 9.22 -20.23
CA LYS A 165 -6.67 8.15 -20.13
C LYS A 165 -5.43 8.66 -19.42
N VAL A 166 -5.08 8.02 -18.32
CA VAL A 166 -3.93 8.37 -17.50
C VAL A 166 -2.89 7.27 -17.58
N LEU A 167 -1.65 7.65 -17.89
CA LEU A 167 -0.48 6.78 -17.74
C LEU A 167 0.32 7.22 -16.51
N LEU A 168 0.52 6.30 -15.57
CA LEU A 168 1.46 6.50 -14.47
C LEU A 168 2.77 5.76 -14.72
N VAL A 169 3.87 6.49 -14.74
CA VAL A 169 5.23 5.96 -14.87
C VAL A 169 5.93 6.05 -13.52
N GLU A 170 6.05 4.92 -12.84
CA GLU A 170 6.43 4.83 -11.42
C GLU A 170 6.94 3.42 -11.13
N ASP A 171 8.14 3.29 -10.58
CA ASP A 171 8.75 1.99 -10.28
C ASP A 171 8.26 1.38 -8.96
N ASP A 172 7.88 2.21 -7.99
CA ASP A 172 7.31 1.74 -6.72
C ASP A 172 5.88 1.17 -6.89
N PRO A 173 5.69 -0.16 -6.73
CA PRO A 173 4.37 -0.79 -6.87
C PRO A 173 3.33 -0.22 -5.90
N VAL A 174 3.74 0.25 -4.72
CA VAL A 174 2.80 0.80 -3.74
C VAL A 174 2.25 2.13 -4.21
N THR A 175 3.14 3.02 -4.65
CA THR A 175 2.76 4.31 -5.21
C THR A 175 1.85 4.14 -6.42
N ARG A 176 2.17 3.18 -7.32
CA ARG A 176 1.30 2.83 -8.44
C ARG A 176 -0.13 2.49 -8.02
N TRP A 177 -0.25 1.61 -7.05
CA TRP A 177 -1.56 1.20 -6.54
C TRP A 177 -2.28 2.31 -5.79
N MET A 178 -1.58 3.10 -4.97
CA MET A 178 -2.16 4.22 -4.24
C MET A 178 -2.78 5.24 -5.21
N VAL A 179 -2.05 5.61 -6.26
CA VAL A 179 -2.55 6.52 -7.31
C VAL A 179 -3.71 5.88 -8.05
N ARG A 180 -3.59 4.62 -8.48
CA ARG A 180 -4.66 3.88 -9.18
C ARG A 180 -5.94 3.84 -8.37
N ASN A 181 -5.88 3.53 -7.08
CA ASN A 181 -7.06 3.48 -6.21
C ASN A 181 -7.65 4.85 -5.92
N THR A 182 -6.80 5.87 -5.82
CA THR A 182 -7.22 7.27 -5.67
C THR A 182 -8.05 7.73 -6.88
N LEU A 183 -7.72 7.22 -8.08
CA LEU A 183 -8.28 7.63 -9.36
C LEU A 183 -9.23 6.61 -10.01
N LYS A 184 -9.50 5.46 -9.37
CA LYS A 184 -10.19 4.30 -9.97
C LYS A 184 -11.55 4.58 -10.61
N HIS A 185 -12.25 5.62 -10.16
CA HIS A 185 -13.59 6.00 -10.63
C HIS A 185 -13.56 7.30 -11.46
N GLU A 186 -12.38 7.88 -11.66
CA GLU A 186 -12.21 9.22 -12.21
C GLU A 186 -11.63 9.15 -13.64
N CYS A 187 -10.87 8.11 -13.99
CA CYS A 187 -10.17 7.99 -15.27
C CYS A 187 -9.97 6.53 -15.70
N GLN A 188 -9.61 6.33 -16.97
CA GLN A 188 -8.95 5.09 -17.40
C GLN A 188 -7.48 5.14 -17.03
N PHE A 189 -6.91 4.03 -16.59
CA PHE A 189 -5.59 4.03 -15.94
C PHE A 189 -4.69 2.91 -16.48
N ALA A 190 -3.48 3.28 -16.89
CA ALA A 190 -2.40 2.37 -17.25
C ALA A 190 -1.14 2.70 -16.44
N THR A 191 -0.24 1.73 -16.30
CA THR A 191 1.01 1.90 -15.54
C THR A 191 2.23 1.41 -16.32
N ALA A 192 3.36 2.07 -16.10
CA ALA A 192 4.67 1.62 -16.55
C ALA A 192 5.68 1.69 -15.38
N PRO A 193 6.26 0.55 -14.95
CA PRO A 193 7.26 0.52 -13.87
C PRO A 193 8.65 0.98 -14.31
N THR A 194 8.89 1.18 -15.61
CA THR A 194 10.22 1.53 -16.14
C THR A 194 10.09 2.51 -17.32
N ALA A 195 11.18 3.22 -17.63
CA ALA A 195 11.25 4.14 -18.76
C ALA A 195 10.99 3.42 -20.10
N ASN A 196 11.56 2.22 -20.28
CA ASN A 196 11.32 1.43 -21.49
C ASN A 196 9.85 1.05 -21.68
N GLN A 197 9.16 0.69 -20.59
CA GLN A 197 7.72 0.42 -20.66
C GLN A 197 6.93 1.72 -20.89
N ALA A 198 7.38 2.85 -20.36
CA ALA A 198 6.74 4.15 -20.58
C ALA A 198 6.71 4.52 -22.06
N PHE A 199 7.81 4.34 -22.80
CA PHE A 199 7.86 4.60 -24.25
C PHE A 199 6.84 3.76 -25.04
N ALA A 200 6.80 2.47 -24.75
CA ALA A 200 5.89 1.53 -25.41
C ALA A 200 4.42 1.84 -25.06
N MET A 201 4.15 2.12 -23.78
CA MET A 201 2.81 2.42 -23.29
C MET A 201 2.31 3.77 -23.79
N TYR A 202 3.14 4.82 -23.82
CA TYR A 202 2.74 6.10 -24.38
C TYR A 202 2.23 5.96 -25.82
N SER A 203 3.01 5.27 -26.65
CA SER A 203 2.70 5.07 -28.08
C SER A 203 1.43 4.25 -28.31
N SER A 204 1.20 3.21 -27.50
CA SER A 204 0.11 2.25 -27.69
C SER A 204 -1.18 2.62 -26.96
N TYR A 205 -1.07 3.16 -25.75
CA TYR A 205 -2.21 3.54 -24.90
C TYR A 205 -2.75 4.92 -25.25
N GLN A 206 -1.90 5.82 -25.79
CA GLN A 206 -2.22 7.21 -26.12
C GLN A 206 -2.90 7.92 -24.95
N PRO A 207 -2.18 8.14 -23.84
CA PRO A 207 -2.73 8.80 -22.66
C PRO A 207 -2.95 10.29 -22.91
N ASP A 208 -4.01 10.84 -22.30
CA ASP A 208 -4.27 12.28 -22.26
C ASP A 208 -3.39 12.97 -21.20
N VAL A 209 -3.04 12.26 -20.12
CA VAL A 209 -2.20 12.76 -19.03
C VAL A 209 -1.17 11.70 -18.63
N VAL A 210 0.08 12.11 -18.47
CA VAL A 210 1.16 11.27 -17.94
C VAL A 210 1.63 11.80 -16.59
N PHE A 211 1.58 10.97 -15.55
CA PHE A 211 2.28 11.22 -14.29
C PHE A 211 3.60 10.46 -14.32
N LEU A 212 4.73 11.17 -14.19
CA LEU A 212 6.05 10.63 -14.47
C LEU A 212 7.02 10.82 -13.30
N ASP A 213 7.47 9.73 -12.68
CA ASP A 213 8.58 9.81 -11.72
C ASP A 213 9.89 10.18 -12.42
N ILE A 214 10.70 10.97 -11.71
CA ILE A 214 12.06 11.33 -12.08
C ILE A 214 12.98 10.12 -11.88
N ASN A 215 12.82 9.39 -10.79
CA ASN A 215 13.73 8.29 -10.46
C ASN A 215 13.14 6.97 -10.96
N LEU A 216 13.58 6.52 -12.14
CA LEU A 216 13.23 5.19 -12.65
C LEU A 216 14.48 4.29 -12.63
N PRO A 217 14.31 2.96 -12.52
CA PRO A 217 15.42 2.02 -12.35
C PRO A 217 16.31 1.89 -13.59
N ASP A 218 15.77 2.15 -14.79
CA ASP A 218 16.46 1.94 -16.07
C ASP A 218 16.84 3.24 -16.79
N ASN A 219 16.25 4.39 -16.44
CA ASN A 219 16.60 5.69 -16.99
C ASN A 219 16.15 6.84 -16.08
N ASN A 220 16.56 8.06 -16.39
CA ASN A 220 16.02 9.26 -15.74
C ASN A 220 14.67 9.64 -16.36
N GLY A 221 13.67 9.97 -15.54
CA GLY A 221 12.36 10.45 -15.99
C GLY A 221 12.44 11.67 -16.92
N TYR A 222 13.44 12.55 -16.78
CA TYR A 222 13.66 13.65 -17.74
C TYR A 222 13.90 13.15 -19.17
N ALA A 223 14.57 12.01 -19.35
CA ALA A 223 14.75 11.43 -20.69
C ALA A 223 13.43 10.92 -21.27
N VAL A 224 12.50 10.46 -20.40
CA VAL A 224 11.16 10.07 -20.80
C VAL A 224 10.33 11.29 -21.22
N LEU A 225 10.38 12.35 -20.42
CA LEU A 225 9.74 13.64 -20.73
C LEU A 225 10.22 14.18 -22.09
N GLU A 226 11.53 14.27 -22.28
CA GLU A 226 12.14 14.79 -23.50
C GLU A 226 11.73 13.96 -24.73
N TRP A 227 11.72 12.63 -24.61
CA TRP A 227 11.27 11.76 -25.69
C TRP A 227 9.79 11.95 -26.01
N ILE A 228 8.92 12.02 -25.00
CA ILE A 228 7.48 12.23 -25.20
C ILE A 228 7.25 13.56 -25.94
N LEU A 229 7.80 14.67 -25.43
CA LEU A 229 7.58 16.01 -26.00
C LEU A 229 8.19 16.18 -27.40
N ARG A 230 9.25 15.43 -27.74
CA ARG A 230 9.79 15.39 -29.10
C ARG A 230 8.83 14.74 -30.10
N ASN A 231 8.10 13.70 -29.68
CA ASN A 231 7.17 12.97 -30.54
C ASN A 231 5.75 13.56 -30.51
N ASP A 232 5.37 14.17 -29.39
CA ASP A 232 4.10 14.82 -29.14
C ASP A 232 4.30 16.10 -28.31
N PRO A 233 4.56 17.24 -28.98
CA PRO A 233 4.79 18.53 -28.30
C PRO A 233 3.58 19.06 -27.52
N GLY A 234 2.38 18.48 -27.71
CA GLY A 234 1.16 18.83 -26.99
C GLY A 234 0.87 17.94 -25.79
N ALA A 235 1.73 16.96 -25.50
CA ALA A 235 1.52 16.00 -24.43
C ALA A 235 1.42 16.67 -23.05
N CYS A 236 0.43 16.27 -22.25
CA CYS A 236 0.35 16.69 -20.86
C CYS A 236 1.18 15.74 -19.98
N VAL A 237 2.41 16.14 -19.66
CA VAL A 237 3.33 15.37 -18.79
C VAL A 237 3.56 16.13 -17.49
N VAL A 238 3.19 15.50 -16.38
CA VAL A 238 3.32 16.04 -15.03
C VAL A 238 4.36 15.23 -14.27
N MET A 239 5.42 15.91 -13.83
CA MET A 239 6.46 15.25 -13.03
C MET A 239 5.91 14.89 -11.64
N PHE A 240 6.20 13.69 -11.16
CA PHE A 240 5.62 13.12 -9.95
C PHE A 240 6.70 12.49 -9.07
N SER A 241 7.28 13.25 -8.14
CA SER A 241 8.55 12.87 -7.50
C SER A 241 8.60 13.15 -6.00
N SER A 242 9.37 12.34 -5.26
CA SER A 242 9.77 12.60 -3.87
C SER A 242 10.93 13.61 -3.76
N ASN A 243 11.57 13.97 -4.88
CA ASN A 243 12.69 14.91 -4.93
C ASN A 243 12.22 16.27 -5.49
N ASP A 244 11.60 17.06 -4.62
CA ASP A 244 10.90 18.31 -4.91
C ASP A 244 11.76 19.57 -4.70
N ASN A 245 13.08 19.46 -4.86
CA ASN A 245 13.95 20.62 -4.78
C ASN A 245 13.64 21.64 -5.90
N LEU A 246 13.90 22.92 -5.63
CA LEU A 246 13.55 24.01 -6.54
C LEU A 246 14.21 23.87 -7.92
N ASP A 247 15.42 23.32 -7.97
CA ASP A 247 16.17 23.13 -9.21
C ASP A 247 15.50 22.08 -10.11
N ASN A 248 15.01 20.97 -9.55
CA ASN A 248 14.28 19.94 -10.28
C ASN A 248 12.95 20.49 -10.82
N ILE A 249 12.23 21.26 -10.02
CA ILE A 249 10.98 21.89 -10.46
C ILE A 249 11.26 22.84 -11.62
N ALA A 250 12.29 23.69 -11.50
CA ALA A 250 12.68 24.62 -12.55
C ALA A 250 13.08 23.89 -13.84
N ASN A 251 13.97 22.90 -13.74
CA ASN A 251 14.41 22.11 -14.89
C ASN A 251 13.25 21.39 -15.58
N ALA A 252 12.33 20.78 -14.82
CA ALA A 252 11.16 20.12 -15.38
C ALA A 252 10.28 21.08 -16.19
N MET A 253 10.05 22.29 -15.67
CA MET A 253 9.25 23.30 -16.37
C MET A 253 9.98 23.84 -17.61
N ASP A 254 11.30 24.06 -17.53
CA ASP A 254 12.12 24.50 -18.66
C ASP A 254 12.18 23.44 -19.79
N ASP A 255 12.14 22.16 -19.42
CA ASP A 255 12.08 21.02 -20.35
C ASP A 255 10.67 20.79 -20.94
N GLY A 256 9.67 21.59 -20.53
CA GLY A 256 8.32 21.59 -21.10
C GLY A 256 7.29 20.73 -20.36
N ALA A 257 7.57 20.28 -19.13
CA ALA A 257 6.56 19.62 -18.32
C ALA A 257 5.36 20.54 -18.07
N SER A 258 4.16 19.95 -18.06
CA SER A 258 2.90 20.66 -17.80
C SER A 258 2.72 20.99 -16.32
N GLY A 259 3.50 20.36 -15.44
CA GLY A 259 3.50 20.66 -14.02
C GLY A 259 4.34 19.68 -13.20
N PHE A 260 4.28 19.87 -11.88
CA PHE A 260 5.02 19.08 -10.91
C PHE A 260 4.12 18.75 -9.71
N ILE A 261 4.16 17.51 -9.23
CA ILE A 261 3.49 17.04 -8.02
C ILE A 261 4.54 16.38 -7.13
N ALA A 262 4.73 16.92 -5.93
CA ALA A 262 5.59 16.33 -4.92
C ALA A 262 4.89 15.15 -4.21
N LYS A 263 5.65 14.10 -3.89
CA LYS A 263 5.24 13.02 -2.99
C LYS A 263 5.62 13.38 -1.54
N PRO A 264 4.76 13.12 -0.54
CA PRO A 264 3.42 12.52 -0.63
C PRO A 264 2.39 13.48 -1.24
N PHE A 265 1.47 12.93 -2.04
CA PHE A 265 0.47 13.69 -2.77
C PHE A 265 -0.90 13.68 -2.08
N VAL A 266 -1.75 14.64 -2.45
CA VAL A 266 -3.18 14.62 -2.13
C VAL A 266 -4.00 14.36 -3.39
N LYS A 267 -5.18 13.75 -3.26
CA LYS A 267 -6.03 13.35 -4.39
C LYS A 267 -6.32 14.53 -5.33
N GLU A 268 -6.57 15.70 -4.76
CA GLU A 268 -6.92 16.93 -5.48
C GLU A 268 -5.80 17.38 -6.43
N SER A 269 -4.53 17.14 -6.08
CA SER A 269 -3.39 17.50 -6.93
C SER A 269 -3.37 16.68 -8.23
N LEU A 270 -3.75 15.40 -8.17
CA LEU A 270 -3.86 14.56 -9.37
C LEU A 270 -5.09 14.94 -10.19
N LEU A 271 -6.23 15.14 -9.53
CA LEU A 271 -7.48 15.50 -10.19
C LEU A 271 -7.41 16.84 -10.92
N HIS A 272 -6.58 17.78 -10.45
CA HIS A 272 -6.35 19.05 -11.11
C HIS A 272 -5.94 18.87 -12.58
N TYR A 273 -5.03 17.94 -12.87
CA TYR A 273 -4.55 17.71 -14.22
C TYR A 273 -5.51 16.86 -15.06
N ILE A 274 -6.23 15.93 -14.43
CA ILE A 274 -7.19 15.05 -15.12
C ILE A 274 -8.42 15.84 -15.59
N ARG A 275 -9.00 16.68 -14.73
CA ARG A 275 -10.22 17.44 -15.04
C ARG A 275 -10.03 18.52 -16.10
N ASN A 276 -8.80 18.98 -16.31
CA ASN A 276 -8.50 19.91 -17.40
C ASN A 276 -8.44 19.21 -18.77
N HIS A 277 -8.51 17.87 -18.79
CA HIS A 277 -8.46 17.01 -19.96
C HIS A 277 -9.68 16.09 -20.06
N THR A 278 -10.75 16.38 -19.30
CA THR A 278 -12.09 15.80 -19.50
C THR A 278 -12.87 16.69 -20.46
N GLY A 279 -13.23 16.15 -21.64
CA GLY A 279 -14.11 16.79 -22.63
C GLY A 279 -15.58 16.67 -22.28
#